data_AF-A0A6L7KNC0-F1
#
_entry.id   AF-A0A6L7KNC0-F1
#
_cell.length_a   1.000
_cell.length_b   1.000
_cell.length_c   1.000
_cell.angle_alpha   90.00
_cell.angle_beta   90.00
_cell.angle_gamma   90.00
#
_symmetry.space_group_name_H-M   'P 1'
#
loop_
_entity.id
_entity.type
_entity.pdbx_description
1 polymer ?
#
loop_
_entity_poly.entity_id
_entity_poly.type
_entity_poly.pdbx_seq_one_letter_code
_entity_poly.pdbx_strand_id
1 'polypeptide(L)'
;MWNYVYRVQYIIGQFRVRYRGIAFSVILLLLVSASFYLSPSFHAAVESHYSTEEAVQGLQHLLLNTGTALVGAAAIVTSLVLFAMQVNIERMPHGLFRRLSADRRLLGAFAVAFLLAIAVATLSTFAGRIALVYVVISAVRSVVLILLLFLYAYRRALVLINPMQQLEILLQDTRNDLELWERRARRALPLLEPDQTERGDPSPSDLTHDLARTAYFQINNHWTVGAARGVRHAMSFARRYAEQGDYEVSAKALTAVVVINGAYIKAKGKTFYANPPLMEDPRSRDAFVTETLEYMRQNVQRGISRRDEQQIEQTLQALASLVRLYQGFDYSSPYATKKAMPILPRDISGTPYKP
;
A
#
# COMPACT_ATOMS: atom_id res chain seq x y z
N MET A 1 -8.39 -17.07 -27.44
CA MET A 1 -6.96 -16.91 -27.09
C MET A 1 -6.67 -15.72 -26.16
N TRP A 2 -7.33 -14.56 -26.32
CA TRP A 2 -7.11 -13.36 -25.50
C TRP A 2 -7.28 -13.57 -23.97
N ASN A 3 -8.26 -14.37 -23.54
CA ASN A 3 -8.48 -14.68 -22.12
C ASN A 3 -7.35 -15.53 -21.50
N TYR A 4 -6.63 -16.34 -22.29
CA TYR A 4 -5.50 -17.12 -21.79
C TYR A 4 -4.26 -16.25 -21.61
N VAL A 5 -3.99 -15.35 -22.56
CA VAL A 5 -2.89 -14.38 -22.46
C VAL A 5 -3.08 -13.46 -21.25
N TYR A 6 -4.30 -12.97 -21.02
CA TYR A 6 -4.60 -12.11 -19.86
C TYR A 6 -4.50 -12.86 -18.52
N ARG A 7 -4.95 -14.12 -18.46
CA ARG A 7 -4.78 -14.95 -17.24
C ARG A 7 -3.32 -15.24 -16.95
N VAL A 8 -2.53 -15.55 -17.98
CA VAL A 8 -1.09 -15.80 -17.85
C VAL A 8 -0.37 -14.52 -17.42
N GLN A 9 -0.68 -13.36 -18.01
CA GLN A 9 -0.11 -12.08 -17.58
C GLN A 9 -0.50 -11.69 -16.15
N TYR A 10 -1.74 -11.96 -15.73
CA TYR A 10 -2.21 -11.69 -14.37
C TYR A 10 -1.58 -12.63 -13.35
N ILE A 11 -1.48 -13.93 -13.67
CA ILE A 11 -0.83 -14.93 -12.83
C ILE A 11 0.66 -14.62 -12.72
N ILE A 12 1.35 -14.28 -13.82
CA ILE A 12 2.75 -13.87 -13.82
C ILE A 12 2.93 -12.56 -13.04
N GLY A 13 2.03 -11.59 -13.18
CA GLY A 13 2.04 -10.33 -12.43
C GLY A 13 1.91 -10.54 -10.93
N GLN A 14 0.94 -11.34 -10.50
CA GLN A 14 0.79 -11.72 -9.09
C GLN A 14 1.94 -12.59 -8.58
N PHE A 15 2.48 -13.51 -9.38
CA PHE A 15 3.66 -14.30 -9.02
C PHE A 15 4.88 -13.42 -8.82
N ARG A 16 5.08 -12.43 -9.70
CA ARG A 16 6.23 -11.52 -9.67
C ARG A 16 6.17 -10.53 -8.50
N VAL A 17 4.98 -10.20 -8.00
CA VAL A 17 4.79 -9.39 -6.77
C VAL A 17 4.91 -10.25 -5.51
N ARG A 18 4.36 -11.47 -5.52
CA ARG A 18 4.28 -12.35 -4.33
C ARG A 18 5.55 -13.17 -4.09
N TYR A 19 6.27 -13.58 -5.13
CA TYR A 19 7.51 -14.38 -5.05
C TYR A 19 8.78 -13.55 -5.29
N ARG A 20 8.71 -12.22 -5.40
CA ARG A 20 9.90 -11.37 -5.62
C ARG A 20 10.94 -11.47 -4.49
N GLY A 21 10.48 -11.60 -3.25
CA GLY A 21 11.34 -11.88 -2.10
C GLY A 21 11.87 -13.30 -2.08
N ILE A 22 11.05 -14.28 -2.48
CA ILE A 22 11.43 -15.70 -2.53
C ILE A 22 12.46 -15.96 -3.63
N ALA A 23 12.31 -15.36 -4.80
CA ALA A 23 13.29 -15.45 -5.88
C ALA A 23 14.67 -14.90 -5.46
N PHE A 24 14.68 -13.82 -4.69
CA PHE A 24 15.90 -13.26 -4.13
C PHE A 24 16.54 -14.20 -3.09
N SER A 25 15.74 -14.80 -2.20
CA SER A 25 16.21 -15.82 -1.27
C SER A 25 16.73 -17.08 -1.97
N VAL A 26 16.09 -17.51 -3.07
CA VAL A 26 16.49 -18.67 -3.88
C VAL A 26 17.80 -18.39 -4.62
N ILE A 27 17.99 -17.20 -5.16
CA ILE A 27 19.27 -16.80 -5.78
C ILE A 27 20.39 -16.75 -4.74
N LEU A 28 20.11 -16.22 -3.53
CA LEU A 28 21.07 -16.23 -2.43
C LEU A 28 21.45 -17.66 -2.03
N LEU A 29 20.47 -18.54 -1.90
CA LEU A 29 20.66 -19.93 -1.53
C LEU A 29 21.44 -20.68 -2.62
N LEU A 30 21.15 -20.44 -3.89
CA LEU A 30 21.91 -20.96 -5.03
C LEU A 30 23.37 -20.45 -5.04
N LEU A 31 23.61 -19.17 -4.76
CA LEU A 31 24.96 -18.62 -4.65
C LEU A 31 25.75 -19.24 -3.49
N VAL A 32 25.10 -19.46 -2.33
CA VAL A 32 25.71 -20.12 -1.18
C VAL A 32 25.99 -21.60 -1.47
N SER A 33 25.04 -22.32 -2.09
CA SER A 33 25.19 -23.72 -2.47
C SER A 33 26.25 -23.93 -3.56
N ALA A 34 26.28 -23.08 -4.60
CA ALA A 34 27.30 -23.14 -5.65
C ALA A 34 28.70 -22.88 -5.08
N SER A 35 28.83 -21.93 -4.14
CA SER A 35 30.09 -21.64 -3.47
C SER A 35 30.58 -22.79 -2.58
N PHE A 36 29.68 -23.56 -1.96
CA PHE A 36 30.06 -24.78 -1.23
C PHE A 36 30.55 -25.89 -2.17
N TYR A 37 29.91 -26.03 -3.33
CA TYR A 37 30.27 -27.04 -4.32
C TYR A 37 31.64 -26.77 -4.99
N LEU A 38 31.99 -25.48 -5.17
CA LEU A 38 33.27 -25.05 -5.76
C LEU A 38 34.43 -25.02 -4.75
N SER A 39 34.16 -25.22 -3.45
CA SER A 39 35.16 -25.13 -2.36
C SER A 39 36.41 -26.01 -2.53
N PRO A 40 36.35 -27.26 -3.05
CA PRO A 40 37.55 -28.10 -3.16
C PRO A 40 38.55 -27.59 -4.20
N SER A 41 38.06 -27.11 -5.35
CA SER A 41 38.90 -26.57 -6.43
C SER A 41 39.53 -25.23 -6.04
N PHE A 42 38.82 -24.44 -5.22
CA PHE A 42 39.33 -23.18 -4.68
C PHE A 42 40.44 -23.39 -3.65
N HIS A 43 40.45 -24.52 -2.94
CA HIS A 43 41.45 -24.76 -1.89
C HIS A 43 42.87 -24.74 -2.43
N ALA A 44 43.12 -25.51 -3.50
CA ALA A 44 44.44 -25.60 -4.12
C ALA A 44 44.91 -24.25 -4.69
N ALA A 45 44.01 -23.48 -5.30
CA ALA A 45 44.34 -22.19 -5.89
C ALA A 45 44.70 -21.13 -4.82
N VAL A 46 43.89 -21.03 -3.75
CA VAL A 46 44.10 -20.06 -2.66
C VAL A 46 45.37 -20.40 -1.88
N GLU A 47 45.61 -21.67 -1.59
CA GLU A 47 46.80 -22.10 -0.84
C GLU A 47 48.10 -21.86 -1.63
N SER A 48 48.07 -22.04 -2.96
CA SER A 48 49.23 -21.73 -3.81
C SER A 48 49.56 -20.23 -3.82
N HIS A 49 48.54 -19.36 -3.88
CA HIS A 49 48.71 -17.92 -4.01
C HIS A 49 49.06 -17.21 -2.70
N TYR A 50 48.60 -17.73 -1.57
CA TYR A 50 48.85 -17.18 -0.23
C TYR A 50 49.91 -17.97 0.56
N SER A 51 50.86 -18.56 -0.14
CA SER A 51 51.94 -19.36 0.45
C SER A 51 52.99 -18.52 1.20
N THR A 52 53.02 -17.20 1.00
CA THR A 52 53.95 -16.27 1.67
C THR A 52 53.26 -15.41 2.72
N GLU A 53 54.00 -15.05 3.78
CA GLU A 53 53.48 -14.15 4.84
C GLU A 53 53.06 -12.78 4.27
N GLU A 54 53.80 -12.26 3.29
CA GLU A 54 53.47 -11.00 2.60
C GLU A 54 52.10 -11.06 1.90
N ALA A 55 51.77 -12.18 1.24
CA ALA A 55 50.48 -12.35 0.58
C ALA A 55 49.32 -12.40 1.60
N VAL A 56 49.54 -13.06 2.74
CA VAL A 56 48.55 -13.11 3.84
C VAL A 56 48.34 -11.72 4.44
N GLN A 57 49.41 -10.94 4.66
CA GLN A 57 49.30 -9.54 5.10
C GLN A 57 48.54 -8.69 4.08
N GLY A 58 48.79 -8.87 2.78
CA GLY A 58 48.01 -8.23 1.72
C GLY A 58 46.51 -8.53 1.79
N LEU A 59 46.14 -9.79 2.05
CA LEU A 59 44.73 -10.18 2.25
C LEU A 59 44.12 -9.52 3.50
N GLN A 60 44.86 -9.47 4.60
CA GLN A 60 44.40 -8.79 5.84
C GLN A 60 44.08 -7.32 5.55
N HIS A 61 44.99 -6.60 4.91
CA HIS A 61 44.76 -5.21 4.51
C HIS A 61 43.57 -5.07 3.56
N LEU A 62 43.42 -5.97 2.58
CA LEU A 62 42.28 -5.96 1.67
C LEU A 62 40.96 -6.14 2.42
N LEU A 63 40.86 -7.10 3.33
CA LEU A 63 39.66 -7.37 4.12
C LEU A 63 39.32 -6.20 5.04
N LEU A 64 40.32 -5.65 5.73
CA LEU A 64 40.15 -4.49 6.61
C LEU A 64 39.66 -3.26 5.83
N ASN A 65 40.30 -2.94 4.70
CA ASN A 65 39.93 -1.80 3.86
C ASN A 65 38.56 -2.00 3.19
N THR A 66 38.25 -3.21 2.74
CA THR A 66 36.94 -3.53 2.15
C THR A 66 35.84 -3.45 3.19
N GLY A 67 36.06 -4.01 4.38
CA GLY A 67 35.10 -3.95 5.48
C GLY A 67 34.83 -2.51 5.93
N THR A 68 35.86 -1.69 6.11
CA THR A 68 35.70 -0.27 6.48
C THR A 68 35.02 0.54 5.38
N ALA A 69 35.36 0.31 4.10
CA ALA A 69 34.68 0.93 2.96
C ALA A 69 33.19 0.54 2.90
N LEU A 70 32.85 -0.72 3.18
CA LEU A 70 31.46 -1.19 3.20
C LEU A 70 30.67 -0.62 4.38
N VAL A 71 31.29 -0.43 5.54
CA VAL A 71 30.69 0.29 6.68
C VAL A 71 30.38 1.73 6.27
N GLY A 72 31.33 2.42 5.65
CA GLY A 72 31.13 3.78 5.13
C GLY A 72 30.01 3.85 4.09
N ALA A 73 30.00 2.94 3.12
CA ALA A 73 28.95 2.84 2.11
C ALA A 73 27.57 2.57 2.75
N ALA A 74 27.51 1.66 3.72
CA ALA A 74 26.27 1.38 4.47
C ALA A 74 25.75 2.65 5.17
N ALA A 75 26.61 3.42 5.82
CA ALA A 75 26.24 4.67 6.47
C ALA A 75 25.71 5.72 5.48
N ILE A 76 26.38 5.91 4.34
CA ILE A 76 25.97 6.85 3.28
C ILE A 76 24.60 6.45 2.71
N VAL A 77 24.45 5.20 2.28
CA VAL A 77 23.20 4.72 1.67
C VAL A 77 22.05 4.79 2.68
N THR A 78 22.28 4.39 3.93
CA THR A 78 21.27 4.47 4.99
C THR A 78 20.83 5.92 5.23
N SER A 79 21.80 6.84 5.31
CA SER A 79 21.52 8.27 5.54
C SER A 79 20.71 8.86 4.38
N LEU A 80 21.11 8.59 3.13
CA LEU A 80 20.40 9.05 1.94
C LEU A 80 18.97 8.50 1.88
N VAL A 81 18.78 7.22 2.18
CA VAL A 81 17.46 6.57 2.15
C VAL A 81 16.56 7.12 3.27
N LEU A 82 17.08 7.28 4.49
CA LEU A 82 16.34 7.89 5.60
C LEU A 82 15.95 9.33 5.27
N PHE A 83 16.86 10.12 4.70
CA PHE A 83 16.58 11.48 4.27
C PHE A 83 15.52 11.52 3.16
N ALA A 84 15.65 10.69 2.12
CA ALA A 84 14.67 10.62 1.03
C ALA A 84 13.29 10.21 1.55
N MET A 85 13.22 9.30 2.52
CA MET A 85 11.98 8.98 3.20
C MET A 85 11.46 10.17 4.01
N GLN A 86 12.28 10.86 4.80
CA GLN A 86 11.87 12.01 5.59
C GLN A 86 11.35 13.15 4.71
N VAL A 87 12.10 13.58 3.70
CA VAL A 87 11.68 14.64 2.76
C VAL A 87 10.41 14.27 2.00
N ASN A 88 10.21 12.99 1.71
CA ASN A 88 8.98 12.54 1.07
C ASN A 88 7.82 12.30 2.05
N ILE A 89 8.08 12.18 3.36
CA ILE A 89 7.07 11.94 4.40
C ILE A 89 6.67 13.22 5.14
N GLU A 90 7.55 14.22 5.29
CA GLU A 90 7.19 15.60 5.69
C GLU A 90 6.09 16.19 4.78
N ARG A 91 5.93 15.56 3.62
CA ARG A 91 4.93 15.84 2.60
C ARG A 91 3.59 15.14 2.83
N MET A 92 3.43 14.34 3.90
CA MET A 92 2.22 13.60 4.22
C MET A 92 1.64 13.96 5.60
N PRO A 93 0.31 13.91 5.78
CA PRO A 93 -0.35 14.19 7.06
C PRO A 93 0.07 13.23 8.19
N HIS A 94 0.16 13.76 9.41
CA HIS A 94 1.01 13.31 10.53
C HIS A 94 0.82 11.86 11.06
N GLY A 95 -0.22 11.13 10.66
CA GLY A 95 -0.48 9.76 11.13
C GLY A 95 0.31 8.64 10.43
N LEU A 96 0.68 8.83 9.15
CA LEU A 96 1.45 7.83 8.39
C LEU A 96 2.94 7.80 8.75
N PHE A 97 3.45 8.87 9.36
CA PHE A 97 4.87 9.03 9.71
C PHE A 97 5.40 7.86 10.55
N ARG A 98 4.73 7.54 11.67
CA ARG A 98 5.20 6.50 12.61
C ARG A 98 5.15 5.09 12.03
N ARG A 99 4.25 4.84 11.07
CA ARG A 99 4.12 3.53 10.42
C ARG A 99 5.15 3.33 9.30
N LEU A 100 5.53 4.39 8.58
CA LEU A 100 6.45 4.31 7.45
C LEU A 100 7.92 4.46 7.86
N SER A 101 8.24 5.35 8.81
CA SER A 101 9.62 5.52 9.31
C SER A 101 10.12 4.32 10.12
N ALA A 102 9.20 3.51 10.65
CA ALA A 102 9.50 2.30 11.41
C ALA A 102 9.41 1.01 10.57
N ASP A 103 9.63 1.08 9.25
CA ASP A 103 9.68 -0.14 8.42
C ASP A 103 10.83 -1.04 8.89
N ARG A 104 10.48 -2.01 9.74
CA ARG A 104 11.40 -2.97 10.35
C ARG A 104 12.19 -3.77 9.33
N ARG A 105 11.64 -3.98 8.12
CA ARG A 105 12.32 -4.73 7.07
C ARG A 105 13.42 -3.89 6.43
N LEU A 106 13.18 -2.59 6.26
CA LEU A 106 14.18 -1.67 5.73
C LEU A 106 15.30 -1.44 6.75
N LEU A 107 14.94 -1.11 7.99
CA LEU A 107 15.90 -0.92 9.08
C LEU A 107 16.70 -2.21 9.36
N GLY A 108 16.04 -3.36 9.34
CA GLY A 108 16.69 -4.66 9.49
C GLY A 108 17.70 -4.95 8.37
N ALA A 109 17.38 -4.62 7.12
CA ALA A 109 18.31 -4.83 6.01
C ALA A 109 19.59 -3.97 6.15
N PHE A 110 19.46 -2.71 6.57
CA PHE A 110 20.62 -1.85 6.84
C PHE A 110 21.44 -2.34 8.03
N ALA A 111 20.78 -2.73 9.14
CA ALA A 111 21.47 -3.25 10.31
C ALA A 111 22.27 -4.53 9.98
N VAL A 112 21.67 -5.46 9.24
CA VAL A 112 22.36 -6.69 8.82
C VAL A 112 23.53 -6.38 7.89
N ALA A 113 23.37 -5.46 6.93
CA ALA A 113 24.47 -5.04 6.05
C ALA A 113 25.63 -4.41 6.85
N PHE A 114 25.33 -3.61 7.85
CA PHE A 114 26.33 -2.99 8.73
C PHE A 114 27.09 -4.03 9.55
N LEU A 115 26.38 -5.00 10.14
CA LEU A 115 26.98 -6.11 10.89
C LEU A 115 27.84 -7.01 9.99
N LEU A 116 27.41 -7.29 8.77
CA LEU A 116 28.19 -8.04 7.79
C LEU A 116 29.47 -7.29 7.38
N ALA A 117 29.40 -5.97 7.22
CA ALA A 117 30.58 -5.17 6.88
C ALA A 117 31.62 -5.18 8.02
N ILE A 118 31.16 -5.09 9.27
CA ILE A 118 32.00 -5.28 10.46
C ILE A 118 32.57 -6.69 10.48
N ALA A 119 31.75 -7.71 10.19
CA ALA A 119 32.22 -9.09 10.12
C ALA A 119 33.37 -9.23 9.10
N VAL A 120 33.22 -8.69 7.88
CA VAL A 120 34.27 -8.68 6.85
C VAL A 120 35.56 -8.02 7.34
N ALA A 121 35.47 -6.87 8.03
CA ALA A 121 36.65 -6.24 8.62
C ALA A 121 37.30 -7.12 9.69
N THR A 122 36.50 -7.74 10.57
CA THR A 122 37.01 -8.62 11.62
C THR A 122 37.62 -9.92 11.07
N LEU A 123 37.20 -10.41 9.89
CA LEU A 123 37.83 -11.55 9.25
C LEU A 123 39.32 -11.32 8.96
N SER A 124 39.77 -10.05 8.85
CA SER A 124 41.18 -9.69 8.76
C SER A 124 42.02 -10.22 9.94
N THR A 125 41.46 -10.32 11.15
CA THR A 125 42.25 -10.78 12.33
C THR A 125 42.41 -12.30 12.36
N PHE A 126 41.55 -13.03 11.65
CA PHE A 126 41.53 -14.49 11.63
C PHE A 126 42.27 -15.10 10.43
N ALA A 127 42.67 -14.29 9.44
CA ALA A 127 43.35 -14.75 8.22
C ALA A 127 44.66 -15.52 8.51
N GLY A 128 45.32 -15.28 9.65
CA GLY A 128 46.51 -16.05 10.06
C GLY A 128 46.24 -17.26 10.95
N ARG A 129 44.98 -17.52 11.36
CA ARG A 129 44.64 -18.56 12.35
C ARG A 129 43.71 -19.66 11.82
N ILE A 130 42.96 -19.38 10.77
CA ILE A 130 41.98 -20.28 10.16
C ILE A 130 42.40 -20.55 8.73
N ALA A 131 42.01 -21.69 8.15
CA ALA A 131 42.30 -21.97 6.74
C ALA A 131 41.78 -20.82 5.85
N LEU A 132 42.70 -20.24 5.07
CA LEU A 132 42.49 -19.04 4.25
C LEU A 132 41.28 -19.16 3.31
N VAL A 133 41.00 -20.39 2.86
CA VAL A 133 39.87 -20.72 2.00
C VAL A 133 38.54 -20.33 2.64
N TYR A 134 38.35 -20.61 3.94
CA TYR A 134 37.12 -20.22 4.65
C TYR A 134 37.01 -18.71 4.81
N VAL A 135 38.14 -18.02 5.01
CA VAL A 135 38.20 -16.57 5.15
C VAL A 135 37.78 -15.89 3.84
N VAL A 136 38.38 -16.30 2.71
CA VAL A 136 38.08 -15.74 1.39
C VAL A 136 36.64 -16.03 0.98
N ILE A 137 36.16 -17.27 1.15
CA ILE A 137 34.79 -17.64 0.79
C ILE A 137 33.77 -16.86 1.63
N SER A 138 34.00 -16.74 2.95
CA SER A 138 33.12 -15.99 3.85
C SER A 138 33.08 -14.49 3.50
N ALA A 139 34.24 -13.91 3.18
CA ALA A 139 34.33 -12.52 2.76
C ALA A 139 33.54 -12.26 1.47
N VAL A 140 33.76 -13.08 0.43
CA VAL A 140 33.05 -12.94 -0.86
C VAL A 140 31.54 -13.07 -0.67
N ARG A 141 31.07 -14.07 0.11
CA ARG A 141 29.65 -14.25 0.42
C ARG A 141 29.06 -13.05 1.16
N SER A 142 29.78 -12.52 2.12
CA SER A 142 29.34 -11.34 2.88
C SER A 142 29.22 -10.11 1.99
N VAL A 143 30.20 -9.86 1.13
CA VAL A 143 30.18 -8.74 0.16
C VAL A 143 28.97 -8.85 -0.77
N VAL A 144 28.74 -10.03 -1.36
CA VAL A 144 27.59 -10.27 -2.24
C VAL A 144 26.27 -10.04 -1.48
N LEU A 145 26.16 -10.56 -0.25
CA LEU A 145 24.97 -10.38 0.59
C LEU A 145 24.72 -8.90 0.95
N ILE A 146 25.77 -8.13 1.24
CA ILE A 146 25.66 -6.68 1.50
C ILE A 146 25.10 -5.95 0.27
N LEU A 147 25.66 -6.20 -0.92
CA LEU A 147 25.17 -5.58 -2.17
C LEU A 147 23.71 -5.92 -2.44
N LEU A 148 23.33 -7.17 -2.21
CA LEU A 148 21.96 -7.64 -2.34
C LEU A 148 21.01 -6.96 -1.34
N LEU A 149 21.43 -6.80 -0.07
CA LEU A 149 20.67 -6.08 0.95
C LEU A 149 20.50 -4.60 0.61
N PHE A 150 21.53 -3.94 0.08
CA PHE A 150 21.41 -2.56 -0.41
C PHE A 150 20.42 -2.45 -1.56
N LEU A 151 20.47 -3.35 -2.54
CA LEU A 151 19.52 -3.34 -3.66
C LEU A 151 18.08 -3.60 -3.19
N TYR A 152 17.91 -4.49 -2.21
CA TYR A 152 16.63 -4.72 -1.56
C TYR A 152 16.12 -3.46 -0.84
N ALA A 153 16.97 -2.85 0.01
CA ALA A 153 16.65 -1.65 0.76
C ALA A 153 16.29 -0.48 -0.16
N TYR A 154 17.06 -0.28 -1.24
CA TYR A 154 16.80 0.73 -2.26
C TYR A 154 15.45 0.52 -2.93
N ARG A 155 15.13 -0.70 -3.40
CA ARG A 155 13.83 -0.99 -3.99
C ARG A 155 12.68 -0.80 -3.01
N ARG A 156 12.87 -1.21 -1.75
CA ARG A 156 11.87 -1.02 -0.69
C ARG A 156 11.65 0.47 -0.42
N ALA A 157 12.71 1.27 -0.36
CA ALA A 157 12.62 2.72 -0.22
C ALA A 157 11.85 3.35 -1.39
N LEU A 158 12.12 2.96 -2.64
CA LEU A 158 11.37 3.44 -3.82
C LEU A 158 9.87 3.11 -3.73
N VAL A 159 9.52 1.90 -3.27
CA VAL A 159 8.13 1.48 -3.02
C VAL A 159 7.48 2.38 -1.97
N LEU A 160 8.17 2.63 -0.86
CA LEU A 160 7.66 3.50 0.20
C LEU A 160 7.55 4.97 -0.24
N ILE A 161 8.37 5.39 -1.20
CA ILE A 161 8.37 6.75 -1.74
C ILE A 161 7.27 6.95 -2.81
N ASN A 162 6.85 5.88 -3.48
CA ASN A 162 5.91 5.97 -4.58
C ASN A 162 4.48 6.35 -4.11
N PRO A 163 3.95 7.53 -4.48
CA PRO A 163 2.63 7.97 -4.04
C PRO A 163 1.49 7.09 -4.53
N MET A 164 1.65 6.47 -5.70
CA MET A 164 0.65 5.55 -6.25
C MET A 164 0.46 4.33 -5.36
N GLN A 165 1.56 3.78 -4.83
CA GLN A 165 1.51 2.63 -3.94
C GLN A 165 0.98 3.01 -2.55
N GLN A 166 1.31 4.20 -2.06
CA GLN A 166 0.73 4.72 -0.81
C GLN A 166 -0.79 4.89 -0.93
N LEU A 167 -1.27 5.40 -2.06
CA LEU A 167 -2.68 5.54 -2.35
C LEU A 167 -3.38 4.17 -2.45
N GLU A 168 -2.74 3.18 -3.08
CA GLU A 168 -3.26 1.81 -3.19
C GLU A 168 -3.39 1.14 -1.81
N ILE A 169 -2.37 1.27 -0.94
CA ILE A 169 -2.42 0.76 0.43
C ILE A 169 -3.58 1.41 1.19
N LEU A 170 -3.70 2.73 1.11
CA LEU A 170 -4.80 3.46 1.74
C LEU A 170 -6.16 3.00 1.24
N LEU A 171 -6.31 2.82 -0.07
CA LEU A 171 -7.56 2.38 -0.68
C LEU A 171 -7.94 0.96 -0.23
N GLN A 172 -6.97 0.06 -0.19
CA GLN A 172 -7.19 -1.32 0.22
C GLN A 172 -7.55 -1.38 1.71
N ASP A 173 -6.86 -0.63 2.57
CA ASP A 173 -7.17 -0.55 4.00
C ASP A 173 -8.59 0.00 4.23
N THR A 174 -8.97 1.07 3.53
CA THR A 174 -10.33 1.65 3.64
C THR A 174 -11.41 0.69 3.14
N ARG A 175 -11.18 0.00 2.02
CA ARG A 175 -12.12 -1.02 1.50
C ARG A 175 -12.29 -2.17 2.48
N ASN A 176 -11.19 -2.71 2.99
CA ASN A 176 -11.21 -3.83 3.94
C ASN A 176 -11.96 -3.44 5.23
N ASP A 177 -11.79 -2.21 5.72
CA ASP A 177 -12.50 -1.70 6.89
C ASP A 177 -14.01 -1.63 6.66
N LEU A 178 -14.45 -1.05 5.52
CA LEU A 178 -15.86 -0.98 5.15
C LEU A 178 -16.49 -2.37 4.95
N GLU A 179 -15.77 -3.31 4.32
CA GLU A 179 -16.22 -4.70 4.20
C GLU A 179 -16.32 -5.40 5.56
N LEU A 180 -15.40 -5.10 6.48
CA LEU A 180 -15.44 -5.66 7.83
C LEU A 180 -16.68 -5.16 8.57
N TRP A 181 -17.02 -3.88 8.45
CA TRP A 181 -18.25 -3.30 9.00
C TRP A 181 -19.50 -3.92 8.37
N GLU A 182 -19.52 -4.12 7.05
CA GLU A 182 -20.62 -4.80 6.37
C GLU A 182 -20.82 -6.23 6.90
N ARG A 183 -19.73 -7.00 7.04
CA ARG A 183 -19.77 -8.37 7.57
C ARG A 183 -20.23 -8.40 9.02
N ARG A 184 -19.80 -7.43 9.85
CA ARG A 184 -20.22 -7.32 11.24
C ARG A 184 -21.70 -6.96 11.35
N ALA A 185 -22.19 -6.04 10.53
CA ALA A 185 -23.61 -5.71 10.46
C ALA A 185 -24.44 -6.95 10.11
N ARG A 186 -24.04 -7.69 9.05
CA ARG A 186 -24.67 -8.96 8.65
C ARG A 186 -24.73 -10.00 9.78
N ARG A 187 -23.69 -10.09 10.61
CA ARG A 187 -23.66 -11.00 11.77
C ARG A 187 -24.52 -10.54 12.94
N ALA A 188 -24.77 -9.24 13.05
CA ALA A 188 -25.59 -8.66 14.12
C ALA A 188 -27.09 -8.67 13.79
N LEU A 189 -27.49 -8.88 12.53
CA LEU A 189 -28.89 -9.00 12.10
C LEU A 189 -29.76 -9.89 13.02
N PRO A 190 -29.39 -11.16 13.31
CA PRO A 190 -30.25 -12.04 14.11
C PRO A 190 -30.44 -11.58 15.56
N LEU A 191 -29.62 -10.65 16.06
CA LEU A 191 -29.76 -10.07 17.40
C LEU A 191 -30.61 -8.81 17.42
N LEU A 192 -30.82 -8.19 16.25
CA LEU A 192 -31.49 -6.90 16.08
C LEU A 192 -32.80 -7.02 15.31
N GLU A 193 -33.05 -8.16 14.67
CA GLU A 193 -34.37 -8.52 14.16
C GLU A 193 -35.28 -8.80 15.35
N PRO A 194 -36.33 -7.98 15.58
CA PRO A 194 -37.34 -8.26 16.60
C PRO A 194 -38.04 -9.58 16.25
N ASP A 195 -38.40 -10.35 17.28
CA ASP A 195 -39.25 -11.52 17.11
C ASP A 195 -40.57 -11.06 16.45
N GLN A 196 -41.04 -11.78 15.43
CA GLN A 196 -42.18 -11.35 14.60
C GLN A 196 -43.46 -11.11 15.44
N THR A 197 -43.48 -11.65 16.65
CA THR A 197 -44.53 -11.58 17.67
C THR A 197 -44.69 -10.20 18.33
N GLU A 198 -43.69 -9.30 18.28
CA GLU A 198 -43.73 -7.99 18.96
C GLU A 198 -43.98 -6.78 18.03
N ARG A 199 -44.07 -6.99 16.71
CA ARG A 199 -44.31 -5.89 15.77
C ARG A 199 -45.80 -5.55 15.68
N GLY A 200 -46.17 -4.37 16.19
CA GLY A 200 -47.36 -3.67 15.69
C GLY A 200 -47.22 -3.38 14.19
N ASP A 201 -48.34 -3.08 13.51
CA ASP A 201 -48.41 -2.96 12.05
C ASP A 201 -47.26 -2.10 11.48
N PRO A 202 -46.32 -2.70 10.71
CA PRO A 202 -45.17 -1.98 10.19
C PRO A 202 -45.59 -0.99 9.10
N SER A 203 -45.01 0.21 9.10
CA SER A 203 -45.25 1.17 8.02
C SER A 203 -44.71 0.61 6.68
N PRO A 204 -45.28 0.99 5.51
CA PRO A 204 -44.79 0.54 4.21
C PRO A 204 -43.30 0.85 3.95
N SER A 205 -42.80 1.94 4.54
CA SER A 205 -41.38 2.33 4.51
C SER A 205 -40.48 1.39 5.32
N ASP A 206 -40.98 0.86 6.44
CA ASP A 206 -40.25 -0.04 7.35
C ASP A 206 -40.10 -1.46 6.78
N LEU A 207 -41.01 -1.86 5.89
CA LEU A 207 -40.96 -3.15 5.19
C LEU A 207 -39.89 -3.22 4.09
N THR A 208 -39.44 -2.07 3.56
CA THR A 208 -38.53 -2.03 2.40
C THR A 208 -37.08 -1.74 2.79
N HIS A 209 -36.84 -1.06 3.92
CA HIS A 209 -35.52 -0.72 4.42
C HIS A 209 -34.92 -1.82 5.32
N ASP A 210 -33.59 -1.94 5.33
CA ASP A 210 -32.87 -2.84 6.23
C ASP A 210 -32.75 -2.19 7.63
N LEU A 211 -33.83 -2.26 8.41
CA LEU A 211 -33.94 -1.62 9.73
C LEU A 211 -32.90 -2.13 10.72
N ALA A 212 -32.60 -3.44 10.70
CA ALA A 212 -31.60 -4.06 11.57
C ALA A 212 -30.19 -3.52 11.28
N ARG A 213 -29.84 -3.37 9.99
CA ARG A 213 -28.58 -2.74 9.59
C ARG A 213 -28.55 -1.24 9.94
N THR A 214 -29.66 -0.52 9.75
CA THR A 214 -29.75 0.89 10.16
C THR A 214 -29.50 1.03 11.66
N ALA A 215 -30.16 0.22 12.50
CA ALA A 215 -29.96 0.21 13.94
C ALA A 215 -28.51 -0.11 14.32
N TYR A 216 -27.91 -1.11 13.68
CA TYR A 216 -26.51 -1.47 13.90
C TYR A 216 -25.55 -0.29 13.66
N PHE A 217 -25.73 0.44 12.55
CA PHE A 217 -24.89 1.59 12.23
C PHE A 217 -25.18 2.82 13.09
N GLN A 218 -26.41 2.99 13.58
CA GLN A 218 -26.74 4.04 14.55
C GLN A 218 -26.06 3.79 15.90
N ILE A 219 -26.04 2.54 16.38
CA ILE A 219 -25.31 2.14 17.59
C ILE A 219 -23.80 2.36 17.40
N ASN A 220 -23.28 2.07 16.20
CA ASN A 220 -21.86 2.17 15.88
C ASN A 220 -21.54 3.41 15.03
N ASN A 221 -21.86 4.60 15.53
CA ASN A 221 -21.74 5.89 14.80
C ASN A 221 -20.34 6.20 14.19
N HIS A 222 -19.28 5.53 14.61
CA HIS A 222 -17.90 5.73 14.16
C HIS A 222 -17.50 4.85 12.96
N TRP A 223 -18.40 4.02 12.43
CA TRP A 223 -18.11 3.09 11.33
C TRP A 223 -17.62 3.79 10.04
N THR A 224 -17.94 5.07 9.86
CA THR A 224 -17.54 5.88 8.70
C THR A 224 -16.21 6.60 8.86
N VAL A 225 -15.63 6.64 10.06
CA VAL A 225 -14.42 7.43 10.37
C VAL A 225 -13.23 6.99 9.53
N GLY A 226 -13.08 5.68 9.28
CA GLY A 226 -12.04 5.13 8.42
C GLY A 226 -12.17 5.62 6.98
N ALA A 227 -13.38 5.58 6.43
CA ALA A 227 -13.69 6.04 5.07
C ALA A 227 -13.51 7.56 4.92
N ALA A 228 -14.00 8.36 5.88
CA ALA A 228 -13.84 9.81 5.89
C ALA A 228 -12.36 10.21 5.91
N ARG A 229 -11.55 9.52 6.72
CA ARG A 229 -10.09 9.69 6.76
C ARG A 229 -9.46 9.32 5.41
N GLY A 230 -9.89 8.22 4.80
CA GLY A 230 -9.44 7.80 3.47
C GLY A 230 -9.70 8.84 2.39
N VAL A 231 -10.94 9.38 2.32
CA VAL A 231 -11.31 10.46 1.39
C VAL A 231 -10.46 11.71 1.65
N ARG A 232 -10.32 12.15 2.90
CA ARG A 232 -9.51 13.32 3.25
C ARG A 232 -8.05 13.17 2.79
N HIS A 233 -7.47 11.99 2.99
CA HIS A 233 -6.12 11.70 2.51
C HIS A 233 -6.04 11.69 0.99
N ALA A 234 -6.95 11.00 0.29
CA ALA A 234 -6.98 10.97 -1.17
C ALA A 234 -7.15 12.39 -1.76
N MET A 235 -8.01 13.22 -1.17
CA MET A 235 -8.17 14.62 -1.57
C MET A 235 -6.90 15.45 -1.31
N SER A 236 -6.20 15.22 -0.20
CA SER A 236 -4.91 15.89 0.06
C SER A 236 -3.85 15.50 -0.97
N PHE A 237 -3.82 14.24 -1.41
CA PHE A 237 -2.96 13.76 -2.49
C PHE A 237 -3.34 14.42 -3.82
N ALA A 238 -4.62 14.36 -4.20
CA ALA A 238 -5.13 14.95 -5.43
C ALA A 238 -4.72 16.43 -5.56
N ARG A 239 -4.94 17.19 -4.49
CA ARG A 239 -4.53 18.60 -4.41
C ARG A 239 -3.03 18.76 -4.57
N ARG A 240 -2.26 18.11 -3.71
CA ARG A 240 -0.80 18.30 -3.63
C ARG A 240 -0.10 17.98 -4.95
N TYR A 241 -0.44 16.85 -5.56
CA TYR A 241 0.21 16.42 -6.79
C TYR A 241 -0.23 17.26 -8.00
N ALA A 242 -1.47 17.75 -8.03
CA ALA A 242 -1.87 18.80 -8.99
C ALA A 242 -1.08 20.10 -8.76
N GLU A 243 -0.83 20.50 -7.51
CA GLU A 243 -0.01 21.68 -7.21
C GLU A 243 1.43 21.56 -7.71
N GLN A 244 1.94 20.32 -7.81
CA GLN A 244 3.27 19.99 -8.31
C GLN A 244 3.31 19.69 -9.82
N GLY A 245 2.16 19.74 -10.52
CA GLY A 245 2.04 19.40 -11.94
C GLY A 245 2.04 17.90 -12.25
N ASP A 246 2.01 17.03 -11.23
CA ASP A 246 1.86 15.59 -11.39
C ASP A 246 0.37 15.21 -11.41
N TYR A 247 -0.21 15.37 -12.58
CA TYR A 247 -1.63 15.14 -12.81
C TYR A 247 -1.99 13.65 -12.93
N GLU A 248 -1.02 12.76 -13.10
CA GLU A 248 -1.28 11.31 -13.11
C GLU A 248 -1.62 10.83 -11.70
N VAL A 249 -0.80 11.20 -10.72
CA VAL A 249 -1.06 10.89 -9.31
C VAL A 249 -2.32 11.60 -8.83
N SER A 250 -2.55 12.85 -9.27
CA SER A 250 -3.76 13.60 -8.92
C SER A 250 -5.05 12.90 -9.39
N ALA A 251 -5.12 12.53 -10.67
CA ALA A 251 -6.26 11.80 -11.24
C ALA A 251 -6.53 10.48 -10.52
N LYS A 252 -5.47 9.75 -10.17
CA LYS A 252 -5.57 8.47 -9.46
C LYS A 252 -6.09 8.67 -8.05
N ALA A 253 -5.65 9.71 -7.36
CA ALA A 253 -6.17 10.08 -6.05
C ALA A 253 -7.65 10.46 -6.09
N LEU A 254 -8.10 11.21 -7.10
CA LEU A 254 -9.53 11.49 -7.32
C LEU A 254 -10.34 10.22 -7.63
N THR A 255 -9.76 9.29 -8.40
CA THR A 255 -10.38 7.98 -8.65
C THR A 255 -10.54 7.19 -7.35
N ALA A 256 -9.55 7.25 -6.44
CA ALA A 256 -9.65 6.60 -5.14
C ALA A 256 -10.82 7.15 -4.30
N VAL A 257 -11.10 8.46 -4.36
CA VAL A 257 -12.29 9.06 -3.69
C VAL A 257 -13.59 8.44 -4.21
N VAL A 258 -13.73 8.31 -5.54
CA VAL A 258 -14.89 7.66 -6.17
C VAL A 258 -15.04 6.22 -5.68
N VAL A 259 -13.94 5.48 -5.64
CA VAL A 259 -13.92 4.09 -5.20
C VAL A 259 -14.30 3.94 -3.72
N ILE A 260 -13.77 4.78 -2.83
CA ILE A 260 -14.11 4.75 -1.41
C ILE A 260 -15.62 5.00 -1.23
N ASN A 261 -16.17 5.96 -1.97
CA ASN A 261 -17.62 6.21 -1.97
C ASN A 261 -18.41 5.00 -2.48
N GLY A 262 -17.93 4.30 -3.50
CA GLY A 262 -18.57 3.05 -3.95
C GLY A 262 -18.59 1.96 -2.88
N ALA A 263 -17.47 1.77 -2.17
CA ALA A 263 -17.40 0.83 -1.05
C ALA A 263 -18.33 1.25 0.11
N TYR A 264 -18.42 2.56 0.38
CA TYR A 264 -19.33 3.11 1.38
C TYR A 264 -20.79 2.81 1.05
N ILE A 265 -21.21 3.08 -0.19
CA ILE A 265 -22.59 2.80 -0.65
C ILE A 265 -22.91 1.32 -0.55
N LYS A 266 -21.97 0.46 -0.94
CA LYS A 266 -22.13 -1.00 -0.83
C LYS A 266 -22.33 -1.42 0.62
N ALA A 267 -21.52 -0.91 1.54
CA ALA A 267 -21.63 -1.22 2.96
C ALA A 267 -22.96 -0.73 3.55
N LYS A 268 -23.38 0.49 3.19
CA LYS A 268 -24.64 1.11 3.62
C LYS A 268 -25.86 0.36 3.07
N GLY A 269 -25.81 -0.10 1.82
CA GLY A 269 -26.88 -0.91 1.22
C GLY A 269 -28.23 -0.19 1.20
N LYS A 270 -29.28 -0.84 1.72
CA LYS A 270 -30.68 -0.37 1.72
C LYS A 270 -31.04 0.62 2.83
N THR A 271 -30.05 1.23 3.47
CA THR A 271 -30.26 2.14 4.62
C THR A 271 -30.17 3.62 4.21
N PHE A 272 -30.40 3.94 2.93
CA PHE A 272 -30.53 5.33 2.47
C PHE A 272 -31.98 5.78 2.56
N TYR A 273 -32.22 6.92 3.19
CA TYR A 273 -33.56 7.50 3.30
C TYR A 273 -33.71 8.64 2.30
N ALA A 274 -34.82 8.66 1.55
CA ALA A 274 -35.15 9.76 0.67
C ALA A 274 -35.60 10.98 1.50
N ASN A 275 -35.32 12.19 1.03
CA ASN A 275 -35.83 13.41 1.66
C ASN A 275 -37.13 13.84 0.96
N PRO A 276 -38.32 13.67 1.56
CA PRO A 276 -39.55 14.16 0.95
C PRO A 276 -39.57 15.70 0.92
N PRO A 277 -40.11 16.33 -0.14
CA PRO A 277 -40.03 17.78 -0.33
C PRO A 277 -40.80 18.61 0.72
N LEU A 278 -41.72 17.98 1.47
CA LEU A 278 -42.58 18.65 2.45
C LEU A 278 -42.16 18.41 3.91
N MET A 279 -41.19 17.53 4.16
CA MET A 279 -40.77 17.16 5.51
C MET A 279 -39.29 16.76 5.50
N GLU A 280 -38.45 17.46 6.25
CA GLU A 280 -37.05 17.08 6.41
C GLU A 280 -36.95 15.83 7.31
N ASP A 281 -36.43 14.71 6.78
CA ASP A 281 -36.03 13.57 7.61
C ASP A 281 -34.55 13.73 8.02
N PRO A 282 -34.20 13.83 9.31
CA PRO A 282 -32.81 13.88 9.74
C PRO A 282 -31.94 12.73 9.22
N ARG A 283 -32.54 11.58 8.88
CA ARG A 283 -31.86 10.39 8.32
C ARG A 283 -31.56 10.50 6.82
N SER A 284 -32.16 11.47 6.12
CA SER A 284 -31.89 11.70 4.70
C SER A 284 -30.58 12.45 4.45
N ARG A 285 -30.04 13.13 5.49
CA ARG A 285 -28.75 13.82 5.40
C ARG A 285 -27.61 12.84 5.66
N ASP A 286 -26.75 12.69 4.66
CA ASP A 286 -25.55 11.86 4.75
C ASP A 286 -24.31 12.74 4.93
N ALA A 287 -23.75 12.72 6.15
CA ALA A 287 -22.58 13.53 6.49
C ALA A 287 -21.34 13.17 5.66
N PHE A 288 -21.14 11.88 5.34
CA PHE A 288 -19.97 11.42 4.59
C PHE A 288 -20.03 11.85 3.12
N VAL A 289 -21.21 11.73 2.50
CA VAL A 289 -21.43 12.22 1.12
C VAL A 289 -21.27 13.74 1.05
N THR A 290 -21.84 14.45 2.02
CA THR A 290 -21.75 15.93 2.10
C THR A 290 -20.31 16.39 2.26
N GLU A 291 -19.54 15.78 3.17
CA GLU A 291 -18.11 16.10 3.37
C GLU A 291 -17.30 15.81 2.10
N THR A 292 -17.58 14.70 1.40
CA THR A 292 -16.94 14.36 0.13
C THR A 292 -17.19 15.43 -0.94
N LEU A 293 -18.44 15.83 -1.15
CA LEU A 293 -18.79 16.84 -2.15
C LEU A 293 -18.19 18.21 -1.81
N GLU A 294 -18.10 18.55 -0.53
CA GLU A 294 -17.45 19.77 -0.08
C GLU A 294 -15.95 19.77 -0.38
N TYR A 295 -15.25 18.64 -0.17
CA TYR A 295 -13.85 18.52 -0.61
C TYR A 295 -13.69 18.70 -2.12
N MET A 296 -14.59 18.13 -2.92
CA MET A 296 -14.56 18.27 -4.38
C MET A 296 -14.78 19.73 -4.80
N ARG A 297 -15.76 20.42 -4.19
CA ARG A 297 -16.04 21.84 -4.41
C ARG A 297 -14.80 22.70 -4.09
N GLN A 298 -14.17 22.47 -2.95
CA GLN A 298 -12.95 23.18 -2.56
C GLN A 298 -11.79 22.91 -3.53
N ASN A 299 -11.66 21.69 -4.05
CA ASN A 299 -10.60 21.35 -5.01
C ASN A 299 -10.80 22.05 -6.36
N VAL A 300 -12.03 22.13 -6.87
CA VAL A 300 -12.37 22.93 -8.07
C VAL A 300 -12.07 24.41 -7.84
N GLN A 301 -12.51 24.97 -6.70
CA GLN A 301 -12.29 26.39 -6.38
C GLN A 301 -10.79 26.74 -6.37
N ARG A 302 -9.95 25.82 -5.85
CA ARG A 302 -8.49 25.98 -5.90
C ARG A 302 -7.93 25.90 -7.31
N GLY A 303 -8.39 24.95 -8.12
CA GLY A 303 -8.01 24.86 -9.54
C GLY A 303 -8.32 26.17 -10.29
N ILE A 304 -9.52 26.73 -10.09
CA ILE A 304 -9.92 28.03 -10.65
C ILE A 304 -8.98 29.15 -10.19
N SER A 305 -8.69 29.24 -8.88
CA SER A 305 -7.81 30.29 -8.35
C SER A 305 -6.39 30.25 -8.92
N ARG A 306 -5.91 29.05 -9.30
CA ARG A 306 -4.58 28.83 -9.89
C ARG A 306 -4.57 28.82 -11.41
N ARG A 307 -5.74 28.94 -12.05
CA ARG A 307 -5.94 28.74 -13.50
C ARG A 307 -5.39 27.39 -13.99
N ASP A 308 -5.54 26.37 -13.14
CA ASP A 308 -5.08 25.02 -13.41
C ASP A 308 -6.21 24.23 -14.10
N GLU A 309 -6.26 24.31 -15.43
CA GLU A 309 -7.31 23.68 -16.24
C GLU A 309 -7.36 22.16 -16.05
N GLN A 310 -6.20 21.51 -15.94
CA GLN A 310 -6.11 20.07 -15.80
C GLN A 310 -6.64 19.60 -14.43
N GLN A 311 -6.33 20.33 -13.35
CA GLN A 311 -6.92 20.07 -12.03
C GLN A 311 -8.45 20.23 -12.05
N ILE A 312 -8.96 21.26 -12.74
CA ILE A 312 -10.40 21.50 -12.89
C ILE A 312 -11.06 20.34 -13.63
N GLU A 313 -10.54 19.98 -14.80
CA GLU A 313 -11.08 18.90 -15.62
C GLU A 313 -11.15 17.58 -14.85
N GLN A 314 -10.04 17.16 -14.23
CA GLN A 314 -9.98 15.91 -13.48
C GLN A 314 -10.96 15.89 -12.31
N THR A 315 -11.12 17.03 -11.62
CA THR A 315 -12.08 17.13 -10.51
C THR A 315 -13.52 17.05 -11.01
N LEU A 316 -13.84 17.68 -12.15
CA LEU A 316 -15.16 17.59 -12.79
C LEU A 316 -15.46 16.17 -13.28
N GLN A 317 -14.49 15.47 -13.87
CA GLN A 317 -14.65 14.06 -14.27
C GLN A 317 -14.91 13.16 -13.06
N ALA A 318 -14.21 13.39 -11.94
CA ALA A 318 -14.44 12.67 -10.71
C ALA A 318 -15.81 13.01 -10.07
N LEU A 319 -16.24 14.28 -10.11
CA LEU A 319 -17.61 14.68 -9.74
C LEU A 319 -18.66 13.97 -10.58
N ALA A 320 -18.49 13.93 -11.90
CA ALA A 320 -19.40 13.20 -12.79
C ALA A 320 -19.48 11.70 -12.45
N SER A 321 -18.34 11.11 -12.06
CA SER A 321 -18.28 9.72 -11.61
C SER A 321 -19.00 9.50 -10.27
N LEU A 322 -18.84 10.43 -9.31
CA LEU A 322 -19.58 10.42 -8.05
C LEU A 322 -21.09 10.58 -8.27
N VAL A 323 -21.53 11.46 -9.17
CA VAL A 323 -22.94 11.63 -9.50
C VAL A 323 -23.54 10.33 -10.04
N ARG A 324 -22.86 9.66 -10.98
CA ARG A 324 -23.30 8.34 -11.49
C ARG A 324 -23.38 7.30 -10.37
N LEU A 325 -22.43 7.32 -9.44
CA LEU A 325 -22.40 6.43 -8.30
C LEU A 325 -23.56 6.69 -7.32
N TYR A 326 -23.87 7.96 -7.05
CA TYR A 326 -24.95 8.38 -6.16
C TYR A 326 -26.34 8.19 -6.75
N GLN A 327 -26.49 8.23 -8.07
CA GLN A 327 -27.73 7.77 -8.72
C GLN A 327 -28.04 6.28 -8.41
N GLY A 328 -27.02 5.51 -8.03
CA GLY A 328 -27.17 4.13 -7.59
C GLY A 328 -27.75 3.94 -6.19
N PHE A 329 -27.89 4.99 -5.36
CA PHE A 329 -28.38 4.87 -3.97
C PHE A 329 -29.69 4.10 -3.90
N ASP A 330 -29.72 3.05 -3.07
CA ASP A 330 -30.91 2.24 -2.85
C ASP A 330 -31.76 2.84 -1.73
N TYR A 331 -32.66 3.75 -2.14
CA TYR A 331 -33.63 4.39 -1.27
C TYR A 331 -34.79 3.49 -0.86
N SER A 332 -34.76 2.20 -1.22
CA SER A 332 -35.77 1.23 -0.80
C SER A 332 -37.21 1.73 -1.05
N SER A 333 -37.44 2.32 -2.23
CA SER A 333 -38.75 2.87 -2.60
C SER A 333 -39.59 1.80 -3.31
N PRO A 334 -40.87 1.60 -2.94
CA PRO A 334 -41.79 0.70 -3.65
C PRO A 334 -42.08 1.16 -5.09
N TYR A 335 -41.75 2.41 -5.45
CA TYR A 335 -41.91 2.97 -6.80
C TYR A 335 -40.59 3.00 -7.60
N ALA A 336 -39.52 2.34 -7.11
CA ALA A 336 -38.24 2.31 -7.81
C ALA A 336 -38.33 1.42 -9.07
N THR A 337 -38.64 2.04 -10.21
CA THR A 337 -38.58 1.41 -11.53
C THR A 337 -37.17 0.84 -11.76
N LYS A 338 -37.12 -0.49 -11.97
CA LYS A 338 -35.97 -1.34 -12.36
C LYS A 338 -34.68 -0.57 -12.70
N LYS A 339 -33.71 -0.57 -11.78
CA LYS A 339 -32.41 0.13 -11.92
C LYS A 339 -31.53 -0.46 -13.02
N ALA A 340 -30.88 0.42 -13.77
CA ALA A 340 -29.72 0.11 -14.60
C ALA A 340 -28.52 -0.29 -13.73
N MET A 341 -27.75 -1.26 -14.22
CA MET A 341 -26.59 -1.87 -13.56
C MET A 341 -25.53 -0.82 -13.15
N PRO A 342 -24.98 -0.86 -11.93
CA PRO A 342 -23.92 0.06 -11.54
C PRO A 342 -22.65 -0.29 -12.31
N ILE A 343 -22.16 0.65 -13.14
CA ILE A 343 -20.84 0.56 -13.75
C ILE A 343 -19.84 0.81 -12.61
N LEU A 344 -19.27 -0.26 -12.08
CA LEU A 344 -18.18 -0.18 -11.12
C LEU A 344 -16.99 0.53 -11.78
N PRO A 345 -16.41 1.58 -11.14
CA PRO A 345 -15.21 2.22 -11.65
C PRO A 345 -14.10 1.17 -11.78
N ARG A 346 -13.38 1.20 -12.91
CA ARG A 346 -12.24 0.31 -13.15
C ARG A 346 -11.24 0.46 -12.01
N ASP A 347 -10.67 -0.68 -11.59
CA ASP A 347 -9.62 -0.71 -10.59
C ASP A 347 -8.41 0.16 -11.04
N ILE A 348 -7.52 0.49 -10.11
CA ILE A 348 -6.30 1.27 -10.37
C ILE A 348 -5.46 0.66 -11.52
N SER A 349 -5.61 -0.66 -11.74
CA SER A 349 -5.05 -1.48 -12.80
C SER A 349 -5.78 -1.44 -14.17
N GLY A 350 -6.89 -0.70 -14.29
CA GLY A 350 -7.71 -0.64 -15.51
C GLY A 350 -8.61 -1.86 -15.75
N THR A 351 -8.72 -2.77 -14.78
CA THR A 351 -9.55 -3.97 -14.92
C THR A 351 -11.01 -3.74 -14.47
N PRO A 352 -12.01 -4.31 -15.16
CA PRO A 352 -13.39 -4.27 -14.73
C PRO A 352 -13.57 -5.11 -13.45
N TYR A 353 -14.29 -4.55 -12.48
CA TYR A 353 -14.66 -5.21 -11.23
C TYR A 353 -15.48 -6.46 -11.54
N LYS A 354 -15.02 -7.63 -11.11
CA LYS A 354 -15.82 -8.86 -11.08
C LYS A 354 -16.44 -9.02 -9.67
N PRO A 355 -17.74 -9.34 -9.58
CA PRO A 355 -18.44 -9.55 -8.32
C PRO A 355 -17.84 -10.67 -7.48
#